data_AF-A0AAC9JDL3-F1
#
_entry.id   AF-A0AAC9JDL3-F1
#
_cell.length_a   1.000
_cell.length_b   1.000
_cell.length_c   1.000
_cell.angle_alpha   90.00
_cell.angle_beta   90.00
_cell.angle_gamma   90.00
#
_symmetry.space_group_name_H-M   'P 1'
#
loop_
_entity.id
_entity.type
_entity.pdbx_description
1 polymer ?
#
loop_
_entity_poly.entity_id
_entity_poly.type
_entity_poly.pdbx_seq_one_letter_code
_entity_poly.pdbx_strand_id
1 'polypeptide(L)' 'MNRFFQTTHPKSGHDVNIEFDEDHRLVDATYTDGEDVELTDMVKSHFESDIKAFCKDEESGEQA' A
#
# COMPACT_ATOMS: atom_id res chain seq x y z
N MET A 1 4.64 -8.83 12.02
CA MET A 1 5.36 -7.54 12.00
C MET A 1 4.79 -6.74 10.84
N ASN A 2 4.27 -5.53 11.08
CA ASN A 2 3.62 -4.77 10.01
C ASN A 2 4.67 -4.14 9.09
N ARG A 3 4.39 -4.17 7.79
CA ARG A 3 5.26 -3.65 6.74
C ARG A 3 4.65 -2.38 6.17
N PHE A 4 5.51 -1.52 5.67
CA PHE A 4 5.12 -0.20 5.20
C PHE A 4 5.75 0.09 3.85
N PHE A 5 4.97 0.69 2.94
CA PHE A 5 5.49 1.28 1.71
C PHE A 5 4.65 2.50 1.32
N GLN A 6 5.23 3.39 0.52
CA GLN A 6 4.54 4.56 0.01
C GLN A 6 4.05 4.29 -1.42
N THR A 7 2.79 4.62 -1.69
CA THR A 7 2.19 4.61 -3.04
C THR A 7 1.40 5.90 -3.27
N THR A 8 0.73 6.00 -4.41
CA THR A 8 -0.11 7.15 -4.76
C THR A 8 -1.58 6.78 -4.71
N HIS A 9 -2.40 7.65 -4.12
CA HIS A 9 -3.84 7.48 -4.07
C HIS A 9 -4.45 7.52 -5.49
N PRO A 10 -5.23 6.52 -5.93
CA PRO A 10 -5.68 6.38 -7.32
C PRO A 10 -6.60 7.51 -7.80
N LYS A 11 -7.35 8.12 -6.87
CA LYS A 11 -8.30 9.21 -7.16
C LYS A 11 -7.71 10.61 -6.98
N SER A 12 -7.05 10.86 -5.86
CA SER A 12 -6.59 12.21 -5.50
C SER A 12 -5.17 12.49 -5.99
N GLY A 13 -4.39 11.46 -6.34
CA GLY A 13 -3.01 11.61 -6.80
C GLY A 13 -2.02 12.00 -5.69
N HIS A 14 -2.45 12.03 -4.44
CA HIS A 14 -1.57 12.32 -3.29
C HIS A 14 -0.83 11.07 -2.84
N ASP A 15 0.36 11.28 -2.28
CA ASP A 15 1.14 10.23 -1.64
C ASP A 15 0.44 9.69 -0.40
N VAL A 16 0.45 8.37 -0.28
CA VAL A 16 -0.16 7.60 0.79
C VAL A 16 0.84 6.59 1.33
N ASN A 17 0.97 6.55 2.64
CA ASN A 17 1.67 5.50 3.37
C ASN A 17 0.71 4.35 3.61
N ILE A 18 1.08 3.17 3.11
CA ILE A 18 0.30 1.94 3.27
C ILE A 18 0.96 1.07 4.33
N GLU A 19 0.17 0.64 5.29
CA GLU A 19 0.52 -0.38 6.28
C GLU A 19 -0.18 -1.69 5.92
N PHE A 20 0.58 -2.78 5.90
CA PHE A 20 0.06 -4.11 5.58
C PHE A 20 0.68 -5.20 6.46
N ASP A 21 -0.07 -6.29 6.63
CA ASP A 21 0.35 -7.43 7.45
C ASP A 21 1.21 -8.44 6.65
N GLU A 22 1.67 -9.48 7.35
CA GLU A 22 2.49 -10.56 6.75
C GLU A 22 1.71 -11.41 5.74
N ASP A 23 0.37 -11.34 5.74
CA ASP A 23 -0.51 -11.98 4.75
C ASP A 23 -0.75 -11.08 3.52
N HIS A 24 -0.02 -9.97 3.41
CA HIS A 24 -0.13 -8.99 2.33
C HIS A 24 -1.53 -8.32 2.27
N ARG A 25 -2.17 -8.17 3.43
CA ARG A 25 -3.47 -7.50 3.54
C ARG A 25 -3.29 -6.09 4.05
N LEU A 26 -4.04 -5.16 3.46
CA LEU A 26 -4.10 -3.78 3.90
C LEU A 26 -4.61 -3.71 5.35
N VAL A 27 -3.80 -3.12 6.23
CA VAL A 27 -4.14 -2.84 7.62
C VAL A 27 -4.60 -1.40 7.75
N ASP A 28 -3.81 -0.46 7.23
CA ASP A 28 -4.08 0.97 7.31
C ASP A 28 -3.52 1.75 6.10
N ALA A 29 -4.06 2.94 5.86
CA ALA A 29 -3.60 3.86 4.82
C ALA A 29 -3.74 5.30 5.29
N THR A 30 -2.62 6.03 5.33
CA THR A 30 -2.57 7.42 5.77
C THR A 30 -1.90 8.31 4.73
N TYR A 31 -2.42 9.51 4.52
CA TYR A 31 -1.76 10.51 3.69
C TYR A 31 -0.47 10.98 4.39
N THR A 32 0.45 11.57 3.63
CA THR A 32 1.72 12.11 4.17
C THR A 32 1.54 13.25 5.18
N ASP A 33 0.37 13.90 5.19
CA ASP A 33 -0.01 14.91 6.20
C ASP A 33 -0.50 14.29 7.52
N GLY A 34 -0.64 12.96 7.57
CA GLY A 34 -1.08 12.21 8.75
C GLY A 34 -2.59 11.96 8.83
N GLU A 35 -3.37 12.42 7.85
CA GLU A 35 -4.81 12.17 7.76
C GLU A 35 -5.09 10.75 7.26
N ASP A 36 -6.14 10.11 7.80
CA ASP A 36 -6.60 8.80 7.36
C ASP A 36 -7.15 8.85 5.93
N VAL A 37 -6.81 7.85 5.12
CA VAL A 37 -7.35 7.71 3.78
C VAL A 37 -8.73 7.05 3.85
N GLU A 38 -9.70 7.62 3.11
CA GLU A 38 -11.00 6.97 2.96
C GLU A 38 -10.89 5.69 2.09
N LEU A 39 -10.92 4.53 2.75
CA LEU A 39 -10.80 3.22 2.14
C LEU A 39 -12.13 2.73 1.52
N THR A 40 -12.57 3.39 0.45
CA THR A 40 -13.65 2.86 -0.41
C THR A 40 -13.22 1.55 -1.08
N ASP A 41 -14.17 0.71 -1.53
CA ASP A 41 -13.87 -0.58 -2.18
C ASP A 41 -12.88 -0.46 -3.35
N MET A 42 -12.99 0.63 -4.12
CA MET A 42 -12.09 0.91 -5.24
C MET A 42 -10.67 1.24 -4.77
N VAL A 43 -10.53 2.09 -3.74
CA VAL A 43 -9.23 2.50 -3.20
C VAL A 43 -8.55 1.32 -2.52
N LYS A 44 -9.31 0.55 -1.73
CA LYS A 44 -8.83 -0.68 -1.09
C LYS A 44 -8.32 -1.69 -2.11
N SER A 45 -9.11 -1.97 -3.16
CA SER A 45 -8.68 -2.89 -4.21
C SER A 45 -7.43 -2.41 -4.96
N HIS A 46 -7.24 -1.09 -5.10
CA HIS A 46 -6.03 -0.53 -5.71
C HIS A 46 -4.81 -0.77 -4.82
N PHE A 47 -4.90 -0.40 -3.53
CA PHE A 47 -3.81 -0.61 -2.58
C PHE A 47 -3.47 -2.09 -2.37
N GLU A 48 -4.45 -2.98 -2.34
CA GLU A 48 -4.19 -4.42 -2.30
C GLU A 48 -3.48 -4.94 -3.56
N SER A 49 -3.70 -4.31 -4.73
CA SER A 49 -2.95 -4.62 -5.94
C SER A 49 -1.50 -4.12 -5.84
N ASP A 50 -1.30 -2.90 -5.32
CA ASP A 50 0.03 -2.33 -5.11
C ASP A 50 0.84 -3.14 -4.10
N ILE A 51 0.24 -3.55 -2.97
CA ILE A 51 0.89 -4.41 -1.96
C ILE A 51 1.39 -5.71 -2.62
N LYS A 52 0.55 -6.35 -3.45
CA LYS A 52 0.92 -7.58 -4.14
C LYS A 52 2.05 -7.37 -5.15
N ALA A 53 2.04 -6.25 -5.87
CA ALA A 53 3.11 -5.90 -6.80
C ALA A 53 4.42 -5.66 -6.05
N PHE A 54 4.38 -4.87 -4.97
CA PHE A 54 5.52 -4.58 -4.11
C PHE A 54 6.16 -5.85 -3.53
N CYS A 55 5.35 -6.76 -2.97
CA CYS A 55 5.87 -8.00 -2.40
C CYS A 55 6.51 -8.90 -3.47
N LYS A 56 5.92 -8.97 -4.68
CA LYS A 56 6.52 -9.72 -5.80
C LYS A 56 7.85 -9.13 -6.26
N ASP A 57 7.98 -7.81 -6.28
CA ASP A 57 9.22 -7.12 -6.63
C ASP A 57 10.30 -7.38 -5.58
N GLU A 58 9.96 -7.36 -4.29
CA GLU A 58 10.90 -7.72 -3.22
C GLU A 58 11.34 -9.18 -3.29
N GLU A 59 10.42 -10.11 -3.57
CA GLU A 59 10.75 -11.53 -3.80
C GLU A 59 11.61 -11.72 -5.06
N SER A 60 11.45 -10.87 -6.07
CA SER A 60 12.22 -10.91 -7.32
C SER A 60 13.54 -10.14 -7.24
N GLY A 61 13.74 -9.33 -6.19
CA GLY A 61 14.93 -8.51 -5.95
C GLY A 61 16.16 -9.30 -5.50
N GLU A 62 16.04 -10.61 -5.26
CA GLU A 62 17.16 -11.50 -4.92
C GLU A 62 17.75 -12.19 -6.16
N GLN A 63 18.03 -11.44 -7.23
CA GLN A 63 18.93 -11.86 -8.33
C GLN A 63 19.65 -10.65 -8.96
N ALA A 64 20.74 -10.20 -8.37
CA ALA A 64 21.82 -9.47 -9.07
C ALA A 64 23.16 -9.63 -8.35
#